data_AF-A0A382XQK0-F1
#
_entry.id   AF-A0A382XQK0-F1
#
_cell.length_a   1.000
_cell.length_b   1.000
_cell.length_c   1.000
_cell.angle_alpha   90.00
_cell.angle_beta   90.00
_cell.angle_gamma   90.00
#
_symmetry.space_group_name_H-M   'P 1'
#
loop_
_entity.id
_entity.type
_entity.pdbx_description
1 polymer ?
#
loop_
_entity_poly.entity_id
_entity_poly.type
_entity_poly.pdbx_seq_one_letter_code
_entity_poly.pdbx_strand_id
1 'polypeptide(L)'
;MSTFYQLDNSSEDTLLYTHLSIKEDSHTLFGFISKDEKNMFRELIRVNGVGPKVALAILSHLSVSSLVDCIISEDADLLAKTPGIGKKTALKLIVELQDRLDKVELVNAST
;
A
#
# COMPACT_ATOMS: atom_id res chain seq x y z
N MET A 1 -8.22 -7.53 1.63
CA MET A 1 -8.90 -6.23 1.61
C MET A 1 -8.88 -5.69 3.04
N SER A 2 -7.80 -5.07 3.49
CA SER A 2 -7.68 -4.71 4.91
C SER A 2 -8.68 -3.62 5.34
N THR A 3 -8.68 -2.49 4.63
CA THR A 3 -9.48 -1.30 4.99
C THR A 3 -10.99 -1.55 4.97
N PHE A 4 -11.53 -2.16 3.90
CA PHE A 4 -12.99 -2.37 3.78
C PHE A 4 -13.54 -3.31 4.84
N TYR A 5 -12.80 -4.36 5.23
CA TYR A 5 -13.26 -5.29 6.26
C TYR A 5 -13.24 -4.71 7.68
N GLN A 6 -12.49 -3.63 7.90
CA GLN A 6 -12.41 -2.92 9.17
C GLN A 6 -13.44 -1.80 9.30
N LEU A 7 -14.14 -1.47 8.22
CA LEU A 7 -15.31 -0.60 8.28
C LEU A 7 -16.47 -1.41 8.87
N ASP A 8 -16.80 -1.16 10.13
CA ASP A 8 -18.01 -1.74 10.71
C ASP A 8 -19.24 -1.21 9.97
N ASN A 9 -20.22 -2.10 9.73
CA ASN A 9 -21.51 -1.73 9.11
C ASN A 9 -22.45 -0.99 10.09
N SER A 10 -21.93 -0.52 11.23
CA SER A 10 -22.66 0.34 12.14
C SER A 10 -22.89 1.69 11.48
N SER A 11 -24.08 2.26 11.68
CA SER A 11 -24.45 3.61 11.26
C SER A 11 -23.76 4.69 12.11
N GLU A 12 -22.46 4.54 12.33
CA GLU A 12 -21.61 5.42 13.12
C GLU A 12 -20.60 6.12 12.22
N ASP A 13 -20.20 7.32 12.65
CA ASP A 13 -19.23 8.13 11.93
C ASP A 13 -17.87 7.41 11.87
N THR A 14 -17.33 7.27 10.66
CA THR A 14 -16.01 6.67 10.46
C THR A 14 -14.99 7.69 9.97
N LEU A 15 -13.79 7.63 10.54
CA LEU A 15 -12.66 8.44 10.13
C LEU A 15 -11.69 7.62 9.29
N LEU A 16 -11.31 8.17 8.12
CA LEU A 16 -10.34 7.56 7.21
C LEU A 16 -9.19 8.50 6.92
N TYR A 17 -7.98 7.94 6.85
CA TYR A 17 -6.84 8.61 6.27
C TYR A 17 -6.97 8.58 4.75
N THR A 18 -6.87 9.75 4.11
CA THR A 18 -7.08 9.84 2.66
C THR A 18 -5.84 10.29 1.90
N HIS A 19 -5.71 9.78 0.67
CA HIS A 19 -4.83 10.32 -0.36
C HIS A 19 -5.70 10.79 -1.54
N LEU A 20 -5.66 12.09 -1.83
CA LEU A 20 -6.31 12.67 -2.99
C LEU A 20 -5.35 12.60 -4.20
N SER A 21 -5.78 11.92 -5.25
CA SER A 21 -5.13 11.90 -6.55
C SER A 21 -5.89 12.82 -7.49
N ILE A 22 -5.19 13.81 -8.06
CA ILE A 22 -5.75 14.77 -9.02
C ILE A 22 -5.15 14.46 -10.39
N LYS A 23 -6.04 14.23 -11.36
CA LYS A 23 -5.73 14.10 -12.79
C LYS A 23 -6.56 15.12 -13.56
N GLU A 24 -6.22 15.33 -14.83
CA GLU A 24 -6.94 16.27 -15.69
C GLU A 24 -8.43 15.95 -15.83
N ASP A 25 -8.80 14.67 -15.79
CA ASP A 25 -10.16 14.17 -16.02
C ASP A 25 -10.92 13.81 -14.73
N SER A 26 -10.22 13.73 -13.59
CA SER A 26 -10.80 13.14 -12.39
C SER A 26 -10.04 13.49 -11.11
N HIS A 27 -10.81 13.64 -10.03
CA HIS A 27 -10.30 13.69 -8.67
C HIS A 27 -10.72 12.39 -7.98
N THR A 28 -9.75 11.61 -7.49
CA THR A 28 -10.02 10.33 -6.82
C THR A 28 -9.47 10.34 -5.40
N LEU A 29 -10.32 10.00 -4.42
CA LEU A 29 -9.92 9.78 -3.04
C LEU A 29 -9.66 8.29 -2.79
N PHE A 30 -8.50 7.99 -2.22
CA PHE A 30 -8.15 6.68 -1.69
C PHE A 30 -8.17 6.73 -0.17
N GLY A 31 -8.98 5.90 0.47
CA GLY A 31 -9.16 5.85 1.93
C GLY A 31 -8.44 4.65 2.56
N PHE A 32 -7.90 4.86 3.77
CA PHE A 32 -7.14 3.89 4.55
C PHE A 32 -7.54 4.01 6.03
N ILE A 33 -7.53 2.89 6.76
CA ILE A 33 -7.90 2.87 8.19
C ILE A 33 -6.74 3.39 9.04
N SER A 34 -5.50 3.11 8.61
CA SER A 34 -4.30 3.55 9.31
C SER A 34 -3.46 4.54 8.51
N LYS A 35 -2.68 5.35 9.24
CA LYS A 35 -1.68 6.24 8.64
C LYS A 35 -0.60 5.42 7.90
N ASP A 36 -0.24 4.26 8.42
CA ASP A 36 0.77 3.37 7.84
C ASP A 36 0.35 2.82 6.49
N GLU A 37 -0.91 2.37 6.35
CA GLU A 37 -1.47 1.96 5.06
C GLU A 37 -1.43 3.11 4.03
N LYS A 38 -1.83 4.31 4.44
CA LYS A 38 -1.75 5.51 3.59
C LYS A 38 -0.31 5.82 3.18
N ASN A 39 0.63 5.76 4.12
CA ASN A 39 2.04 6.07 3.87
C ASN A 39 2.66 5.04 2.92
N MET A 40 2.43 3.75 3.18
CA MET A 40 2.87 2.66 2.32
C MET A 40 2.25 2.77 0.92
N PHE A 41 0.95 3.08 0.81
CA PHE A 41 0.31 3.33 -0.48
C PHE A 41 1.02 4.43 -1.29
N ARG A 42 1.38 5.53 -0.62
CA ARG A 42 2.08 6.65 -1.28
C ARG A 42 3.46 6.24 -1.79
N GLU A 43 4.18 5.40 -1.06
CA GLU A 43 5.48 4.91 -1.53
C GLU A 43 5.34 3.90 -2.67
N LEU A 44 4.32 3.03 -2.62
CA LEU A 44 4.01 2.11 -3.70
C LEU A 44 3.75 2.83 -5.03
N ILE A 45 2.92 3.88 -5.04
CA ILE A 45 2.59 4.60 -6.28
C ILE A 45 3.73 5.47 -6.83
N ARG A 46 4.82 5.65 -6.07
CA ARG A 46 6.05 6.29 -6.57
C ARG A 46 6.92 5.33 -7.36
N VAL A 47 6.71 4.02 -7.24
CA VAL A 47 7.48 3.03 -7.99
C VAL A 47 7.05 3.07 -9.44
N ASN A 48 8.01 3.25 -10.33
CA ASN A 48 7.75 3.38 -11.76
C ASN A 48 7.10 2.11 -12.33
N GLY A 49 5.85 2.23 -12.79
CA GLY A 49 5.03 1.11 -13.28
C GLY A 49 4.02 0.57 -12.27
N VAL A 50 3.96 1.14 -11.07
CA VAL A 50 2.95 0.83 -10.04
C VAL A 50 1.98 2.00 -9.93
N GLY A 51 0.75 1.81 -10.42
CA GLY A 51 -0.31 2.79 -10.30
C GLY A 51 -1.19 2.58 -9.05
N PRO A 52 -2.11 3.51 -8.75
CA PRO A 52 -3.02 3.43 -7.61
C PRO A 52 -3.80 2.11 -7.50
N LYS A 53 -4.28 1.56 -8.63
CA LYS A 53 -5.01 0.30 -8.66
C LYS A 53 -4.16 -0.88 -8.21
N VAL A 54 -2.89 -0.92 -8.63
CA VAL A 54 -1.95 -1.98 -8.26
C VAL A 54 -1.54 -1.82 -6.80
N ALA A 55 -1.25 -0.60 -6.35
CA ALA A 55 -0.93 -0.33 -4.94
C ALA A 55 -2.07 -0.75 -4.00
N LEU A 56 -3.32 -0.46 -4.35
CA LEU A 56 -4.49 -0.96 -3.60
C LEU A 56 -4.57 -2.49 -3.63
N ALA A 57 -4.28 -3.13 -4.76
CA ALA A 57 -4.31 -4.59 -4.86
C ALA A 57 -3.25 -5.25 -3.95
N ILE A 58 -2.06 -4.66 -3.85
CA ILE A 58 -1.00 -5.10 -2.93
C ILE A 58 -1.49 -4.99 -1.48
N LEU A 59 -1.93 -3.80 -1.06
CA LEU A 59 -2.43 -3.58 0.32
C LEU A 59 -3.72 -4.34 0.61
N SER A 60 -4.41 -4.84 -0.41
CA SER A 60 -5.54 -5.75 -0.25
C SER A 60 -5.10 -7.20 -0.07
N HIS A 61 -3.92 -7.60 -0.54
CA HIS A 61 -3.39 -8.95 -0.36
C HIS A 61 -2.49 -9.08 0.87
N LEU A 62 -1.76 -8.02 1.20
CA LEU A 62 -0.76 -7.99 2.26
C LEU A 62 -1.03 -6.83 3.20
N SER A 63 -0.94 -7.07 4.50
CA SER A 63 -0.82 -5.97 5.47
C SER A 63 0.50 -5.21 5.24
N VAL A 64 0.60 -4.01 5.80
CA VAL A 64 1.84 -3.23 5.74
C VAL A 64 3.01 -4.02 6.34
N SER A 65 2.81 -4.69 7.47
CA SER A 65 3.83 -5.54 8.10
C SER A 65 4.27 -6.69 7.19
N SER A 66 3.33 -7.47 6.63
CA SER A 66 3.66 -8.57 5.73
C SER A 66 4.33 -8.10 4.43
N LEU A 67 3.99 -6.91 3.94
CA LEU A 67 4.66 -6.31 2.80
C LEU A 67 6.11 -5.92 3.17
N VAL A 68 6.33 -5.32 4.34
CA VAL A 68 7.68 -5.01 4.84
C VAL A 68 8.50 -6.29 4.97
N ASP A 69 7.97 -7.33 5.59
CA ASP A 69 8.64 -8.63 5.73
C ASP A 69 8.98 -9.21 4.35
N CYS A 70 8.04 -9.17 3.41
CA CYS A 70 8.25 -9.63 2.04
C CYS A 70 9.37 -8.87 1.31
N ILE A 71 9.49 -7.56 1.54
CA ILE A 71 10.57 -6.74 0.97
C ILE A 71 11.91 -7.10 1.60
N ILE A 72 11.96 -7.24 2.93
CA ILE A 72 13.17 -7.61 3.68
C ILE A 72 13.66 -9.02 3.27
N SER A 73 12.74 -9.96 3.06
CA SER A 73 13.05 -11.32 2.63
C SER A 73 13.25 -11.46 1.12
N GLU A 74 13.15 -10.37 0.36
CA GLU A 74 13.25 -10.33 -1.11
C GLU A 74 12.31 -11.34 -1.82
N ASP A 75 11.13 -11.61 -1.25
CA ASP A 75 10.19 -12.60 -1.80
C ASP A 75 9.37 -12.03 -2.98
N ALA A 76 10.02 -11.95 -4.14
CA ALA A 76 9.41 -11.45 -5.36
C ALA A 76 8.26 -12.33 -5.86
N ASP A 77 8.28 -13.63 -5.56
CA ASP A 77 7.26 -14.56 -6.04
C ASP A 77 5.95 -14.36 -5.26
N LEU A 78 6.01 -14.01 -3.97
CA LEU A 78 4.85 -13.61 -3.19
C LEU A 78 4.22 -12.31 -3.73
N LEU A 79 5.02 -11.28 -4.02
CA LEU A 79 4.52 -10.04 -4.63
C LEU A 79 3.91 -10.25 -6.02
N ALA A 80 4.51 -11.12 -6.84
CA ALA A 80 4.03 -11.45 -8.19
C ALA A 80 2.70 -12.22 -8.21
N LYS A 81 2.20 -12.71 -7.06
CA LYS A 81 0.84 -13.26 -6.96
C LYS A 81 -0.24 -12.16 -7.00
N THR A 82 0.14 -10.90 -6.79
CA THR A 82 -0.81 -9.78 -6.86
C THR A 82 -1.24 -9.54 -8.32
N PRO A 83 -2.54 -9.51 -8.64
CA PRO A 83 -3.01 -9.25 -9.99
C PRO A 83 -2.45 -7.94 -10.57
N GLY A 84 -1.84 -8.02 -11.76
CA GLY A 84 -1.21 -6.88 -12.42
C GLY A 84 0.27 -6.67 -12.07
N ILE A 85 0.87 -7.54 -11.25
CA ILE A 85 2.30 -7.52 -10.93
C ILE A 85 2.98 -8.74 -11.56
N GLY A 86 3.85 -8.51 -12.54
CA GLY A 86 4.75 -9.54 -13.05
C GLY A 86 6.05 -9.61 -12.25
N LYS A 87 6.81 -10.69 -12.42
CA LYS A 87 8.10 -10.92 -11.73
C LYS A 87 9.08 -9.76 -11.85
N LYS A 88 9.18 -9.12 -13.02
CA LYS A 88 10.04 -7.94 -13.25
C LYS A 88 9.61 -6.75 -12.39
N THR A 89 8.31 -6.49 -12.31
CA THR A 89 7.77 -5.39 -11.49
C THR A 89 7.93 -5.70 -10.00
N ALA A 90 7.72 -6.96 -9.58
CA ALA A 90 7.93 -7.39 -8.19
C ALA A 90 9.37 -7.17 -7.72
N LEU A 91 10.36 -7.60 -8.51
CA LEU A 91 11.79 -7.38 -8.20
C LEU A 91 12.12 -5.89 -8.10
N LYS A 92 11.62 -5.09 -9.04
CA LYS A 92 11.80 -3.63 -9.01
C LYS A 92 11.17 -2.99 -7.77
N LEU A 93 9.97 -3.44 -7.39
CA LEU A 93 9.28 -3.00 -6.19
C LEU A 93 10.13 -3.24 -4.93
N ILE A 94 10.67 -4.44 -4.78
CA ILE A 94 11.52 -4.81 -3.64
C ILE A 94 12.72 -3.87 -3.55
N VAL A 95 13.48 -3.73 -4.64
CA VAL A 95 14.69 -2.90 -4.65
C VAL A 95 14.37 -1.42 -4.36
N GLU A 96 13.37 -0.85 -5.02
CA GLU A 96 13.03 0.57 -4.83
C GLU A 96 12.46 0.85 -3.43
N LEU A 97 11.71 -0.10 -2.85
CA LEU A 97 11.13 0.09 -1.52
C LEU A 97 12.13 -0.18 -0.41
N GLN A 98 13.05 -1.15 -0.55
CA GLN A 98 14.09 -1.41 0.45
C GLN A 98 14.90 -0.15 0.75
N ASP A 99 15.23 0.62 -0.29
CA ASP A 99 15.97 1.89 -0.21
C ASP A 99 15.17 3.06 0.41
N ARG A 100 13.87 2.82 0.63
CA ARG A 100 12.91 3.79 1.16
C ARG A 100 12.23 3.34 2.45
N LEU A 101 12.37 2.09 2.88
CA LEU A 101 11.75 1.58 4.10
C LEU A 101 12.13 2.43 5.32
N ASP A 102 13.40 2.85 5.41
CA ASP A 102 13.89 3.75 6.47
C ASP A 102 13.24 5.15 6.44
N LYS A 103 12.65 5.54 5.31
CA LYS A 103 11.96 6.81 5.08
C LYS A 103 10.45 6.68 5.23
N VAL A 104 9.91 5.45 5.29
CA VAL A 104 8.49 5.23 5.56
C VAL A 104 8.30 5.56 7.03
N GLU A 105 7.62 6.67 7.32
CA GLU A 105 7.12 6.96 8.67
C GLU A 105 6.03 5.93 9.02
N LEU A 106 6.46 4.76 9.46
CA LEU A 106 5.60 3.79 10.11
C LEU A 106 5.43 4.25 11.55
N VAL A 107 4.19 4.35 12.01
CA VAL A 107 3.89 4.66 13.40
C VAL A 107 4.28 3.43 14.21
N ASN A 108 5.51 3.41 14.73
CA ASN A 108 5.89 2.45 15.74
C ASN A 108 4.91 2.62 16.91
N ALA A 109 4.11 1.60 17.20
CA ALA A 109 3.35 1.52 18.44
C ALA A 109 4.36 1.45 19.59
N SER A 110 4.85 2.62 20.01
CA SER A 110 5.56 2.83 21.25
C SER A 110 4.56 3.42 22.24
N THR A 111 3.67 2.57 22.73
CA THR A 111 3.13 2.64 24.11
C THR A 111 2.53 1.29 24.48
#